data_AF-A0A9W5TD00-F1
#
_entry.id   AF-A0A9W5TD00-F1
#
_cell.length_a   1.000
_cell.length_b   1.000
_cell.length_c   1.000
_cell.angle_alpha   90.00
_cell.angle_beta   90.00
_cell.angle_gamma   90.00
#
_symmetry.space_group_name_H-M   'P 1'
#
loop_
_entity.id
_entity.type
_entity.pdbx_description
1 polymer ?
#
loop_
_entity_poly.entity_id
_entity_poly.type
_entity_poly.pdbx_seq_one_letter_code
_entity_poly.pdbx_strand_id
1 'polypeptide(L)'
;MKLRKNRLQILRKLALYATKSPVEVKLDRFWGFKPENPNRRKAKRRSRARASEKPSSCNNDVNKIFETVDNGSEPEEPSGNEVNQQSQPVPVPSRRKPWEVDPEVKKQKQVFKDAVKDLHKLVYPHLDPIAKRQYDNAKLLALGGKVAKNRKMPYKEFLQRTQALKRHVEKNQKLEKELGVKCFLDTKGGSRFVDIQKRKQKKELKETRSPFQFGDKNGVFHIKKLL
;
A
#
# COMPACT_ATOMS: atom_id res chain seq x y z
N MET A 1 23.81 24.37 24.80
CA MET A 1 23.05 25.22 25.77
C MET A 1 23.25 24.73 27.20
N LYS A 2 24.00 25.47 28.04
CA LYS A 2 24.22 25.10 29.45
C LYS A 2 23.01 25.54 30.28
N LEU A 3 22.18 24.60 30.72
CA LEU A 3 21.09 24.89 31.66
C LEU A 3 21.69 25.41 32.98
N ARG A 4 21.28 26.60 33.42
CA ARG A 4 21.71 27.20 34.70
C ARG A 4 21.49 26.18 35.83
N LYS A 5 22.48 26.00 36.71
CA LYS A 5 22.52 24.96 37.77
C LYS A 5 21.20 24.84 38.56
N ASN A 6 20.51 25.96 38.80
CA ASN A 6 19.23 26.00 39.52
C ASN A 6 18.08 25.29 38.76
N ARG A 7 18.01 25.41 37.43
CA ARG A 7 16.98 24.72 36.62
C ARG A 7 17.16 23.21 36.67
N LEU A 8 18.40 22.72 36.70
CA LEU A 8 18.68 21.29 36.81
C LEU A 8 18.30 20.72 38.18
N GLN A 9 18.47 21.49 39.25
CA GLN A 9 18.02 21.09 40.58
C GLN A 9 16.49 20.99 40.67
N ILE A 10 15.78 21.95 40.06
CA ILE A 10 14.31 21.94 39.98
C ILE A 10 13.84 20.71 39.18
N LEU A 11 14.43 20.46 38.01
CA LEU A 11 14.08 19.31 37.17
C LEU A 11 14.37 17.97 37.87
N ARG A 12 15.47 17.87 38.63
CA ARG A 12 15.77 16.67 39.45
C ARG A 12 14.72 16.44 40.54
N LYS A 13 14.25 17.50 41.21
CA LYS A 13 13.18 17.42 42.21
C LYS A 13 11.84 17.01 41.60
N LEU A 14 11.52 17.50 40.40
CA LEU A 14 10.28 17.18 39.68
C LEU A 14 10.31 15.78 39.05
N ALA A 15 11.48 15.27 38.66
CA ALA A 15 11.63 13.93 38.08
C ALA A 15 11.18 12.80 39.02
N LEU A 16 11.24 13.01 40.34
CA LEU A 16 10.72 12.08 41.35
C LEU A 16 9.19 11.95 41.31
N TYR A 17 8.50 12.88 40.63
CA TYR A 17 7.05 12.95 40.54
C TYR A 17 6.56 12.92 39.08
N ALA A 18 7.39 12.45 38.15
CA ALA A 18 7.14 12.58 36.70
C ALA A 18 5.84 11.92 36.20
N THR A 19 5.24 11.01 36.98
CA THR A 19 3.97 10.34 36.67
C THR A 19 2.74 11.06 37.22
N LYS A 20 2.91 12.03 38.13
CA LYS A 20 1.82 12.71 38.86
C LYS A 20 1.70 14.18 38.44
N SER A 21 0.49 14.72 38.48
CA SER A 21 0.27 16.13 38.16
C SER A 21 0.85 17.05 39.26
N PRO A 22 1.22 18.32 38.95
CA PRO A 22 1.79 19.22 39.96
C PRO A 22 0.89 19.47 41.18
N VAL A 23 -0.43 19.32 41.01
CA VAL A 23 -1.43 19.46 42.07
C VAL A 23 -1.42 18.24 42.99
N GLU A 24 -1.41 17.04 42.43
CA GLU A 24 -1.27 15.78 43.19
C GLU A 24 0.01 15.75 44.01
N VAL A 25 1.12 16.26 43.48
CA VAL A 25 2.40 16.34 44.21
C VAL A 25 2.31 17.25 45.44
N LYS A 26 1.54 18.34 45.37
CA LYS A 26 1.32 19.23 46.53
C LYS A 26 0.47 18.55 47.58
N LEU A 27 -0.56 17.82 47.16
CA LEU A 27 -1.42 17.04 48.06
C LEU A 27 -0.62 15.92 48.71
N ASP A 28 0.14 15.14 47.96
CA ASP A 28 0.98 14.06 48.49
C ASP A 28 1.96 14.56 49.57
N ARG A 29 2.55 15.74 49.37
CA ARG A 29 3.41 16.38 50.38
C ARG A 29 2.64 16.82 51.61
N PHE A 30 1.44 17.37 51.42
CA PHE A 30 0.57 17.78 52.52
C PHE A 30 0.17 16.58 53.39
N TRP A 31 -0.06 15.42 52.77
CA TRP A 31 -0.41 14.17 53.43
C TRP A 31 0.79 13.30 53.83
N GLY A 32 2.02 13.78 53.64
CA GLY A 32 3.25 13.09 54.08
C GLY A 32 3.65 11.86 53.26
N PHE A 33 3.11 11.67 52.06
CA PHE A 33 3.50 10.56 51.19
C PHE A 33 4.92 10.75 50.65
N LYS A 34 5.74 9.70 50.76
CA LYS A 34 7.11 9.70 50.24
C LYS A 34 7.09 9.56 48.70
N PRO A 35 7.92 10.32 47.96
CA PRO A 35 8.01 10.17 46.52
C PRO A 35 8.50 8.78 46.13
N GLU A 36 7.85 8.18 45.14
CA GLU A 36 8.33 6.95 44.53
C GLU A 36 9.58 7.23 43.71
N ASN A 37 10.68 6.55 44.00
CA ASN A 37 11.89 6.64 43.18
C ASN A 37 11.64 5.88 41.87
N PRO A 38 11.58 6.55 40.70
CA PRO A 38 11.39 5.83 39.46
C PRO A 38 12.59 4.90 39.27
N ASN A 39 12.31 3.59 39.21
CA ASN A 39 13.32 2.57 38.95
C ASN A 39 14.06 2.93 37.67
N ARG A 40 15.25 3.53 37.81
CA ARG A 40 16.15 3.83 36.69
C ARG A 40 16.58 2.49 36.12
N ARG A 41 15.82 1.98 35.15
CA ARG A 41 16.24 0.87 34.31
C ARG A 41 17.57 1.31 33.68
N LYS A 42 18.69 0.81 34.22
CA LYS A 42 20.01 1.00 33.63
C LYS A 42 19.88 0.43 32.22
N ALA A 43 19.90 1.31 31.20
CA ALA A 43 19.90 0.89 29.82
C ALA A 43 21.19 0.08 29.61
N LYS A 44 21.06 -1.24 29.67
CA LYS A 44 22.15 -2.18 29.39
C LYS A 44 22.48 -1.93 27.91
N ARG A 45 23.53 -1.16 27.65
CA ARG A 45 24.11 -0.99 26.32
C ARG A 45 24.50 -2.39 25.85
N ARG A 46 23.64 -3.04 25.07
CA ARG A 46 24.02 -4.23 24.33
C ARG A 46 25.01 -3.76 23.27
N SER A 47 26.29 -3.98 23.50
CA SER A 47 27.27 -3.99 22.43
C SER A 47 26.78 -5.03 21.42
N ARG A 48 26.41 -4.57 20.22
CA ARG A 48 26.16 -5.48 19.10
C ARG A 48 27.52 -6.06 18.71
N ALA A 49 27.80 -7.27 19.18
CA ALA A 49 28.80 -8.10 18.53
C ALA A 49 28.35 -8.26 17.08
N ARG A 50 29.15 -7.75 16.14
CA ARG A 50 28.98 -8.02 14.71
C ARG A 50 29.29 -9.50 14.51
N ALA A 51 28.25 -10.34 14.47
CA ALA A 51 28.37 -11.64 13.84
C ALA A 51 28.55 -11.37 12.34
N SER A 52 29.74 -11.67 11.83
CA SER A 52 30.05 -11.66 10.41
C SER A 52 29.32 -12.84 9.75
N GLU A 53 28.05 -12.68 9.46
CA GLU A 53 27.37 -13.53 8.49
C GLU A 53 27.77 -13.07 7.09
N LYS A 54 28.58 -13.89 6.42
CA LYS A 54 28.93 -13.73 5.02
C LYS A 54 27.62 -13.74 4.21
N PRO A 55 27.36 -12.76 3.33
CA PRO A 55 26.20 -12.83 2.45
C PRO A 55 26.40 -14.01 1.50
N SER A 56 25.56 -15.04 1.65
CA SER A 56 25.44 -16.11 0.66
C SER A 56 25.05 -15.51 -0.68
N SER A 57 25.88 -15.78 -1.67
CA SER A 57 25.71 -15.40 -3.07
C SER A 57 24.37 -15.89 -3.62
N CYS A 58 23.37 -15.00 -3.66
CA CYS A 58 22.10 -15.22 -4.37
C CYS A 58 21.79 -14.13 -5.39
N ASN A 59 22.66 -13.11 -5.51
CA ASN A 59 22.50 -12.04 -6.50
C ASN A 59 23.05 -12.42 -7.89
N ASN A 60 23.86 -13.47 -8.00
CA ASN A 60 24.52 -13.84 -9.25
C ASN A 60 23.58 -14.54 -10.24
N ASP A 61 22.47 -15.12 -9.78
CA ASP A 61 21.53 -15.85 -10.64
C ASP A 61 20.45 -14.96 -11.25
N VAL A 62 20.11 -13.83 -10.61
CA VAL A 62 19.11 -12.89 -11.14
C VAL A 62 19.67 -12.10 -12.33
N ASN A 63 20.94 -11.71 -12.26
CA ASN A 63 21.58 -10.95 -13.34
C ASN A 63 21.75 -11.79 -14.63
N LYS A 64 22.02 -13.10 -14.51
CA LYS A 64 22.09 -14.01 -15.66
C LYS A 64 20.78 -14.13 -16.44
N ILE A 65 19.64 -13.99 -15.75
CA ILE A 65 18.32 -14.08 -16.39
C ILE A 65 18.03 -12.81 -17.20
N PHE A 66 18.43 -11.63 -16.71
CA PHE A 66 18.26 -10.38 -17.46
C PHE A 66 19.23 -10.26 -18.64
N GLU A 67 20.45 -10.77 -18.52
CA GLU A 67 21.45 -10.77 -19.62
C GLU A 67 21.05 -11.65 -20.81
N THR A 68 20.21 -12.69 -20.60
CA THR A 68 19.70 -13.54 -21.69
C THR A 68 18.52 -12.94 -22.46
N VAL A 69 17.87 -11.89 -21.94
CA VAL A 69 16.70 -11.26 -22.58
C VAL A 69 17.10 -10.09 -23.48
N ASP A 70 18.22 -9.43 -23.19
CA ASP A 70 18.69 -8.25 -23.94
C ASP A 70 19.66 -8.57 -25.10
N ASN A 71 20.10 -9.83 -25.26
CA ASN A 71 21.02 -10.27 -26.33
C ASN A 71 20.34 -11.17 -27.40
N GLY A 72 19.13 -10.78 -27.83
CA GLY A 72 18.50 -11.35 -29.03
C GLY A 72 19.03 -10.67 -30.30
N SER A 73 20.17 -11.16 -30.78
CA SER A 73 20.80 -10.80 -32.05
C SER A 73 19.91 -11.13 -33.26
N GLU A 74 19.86 -10.18 -34.19
CA GLU A 74 19.43 -10.34 -35.59
C GLU A 74 20.32 -11.33 -36.39
N PRO A 75 19.91 -11.75 -37.60
CA PRO A 75 20.02 -13.13 -38.10
C PRO A 75 21.31 -13.43 -38.89
N GLU A 76 21.73 -14.69 -38.87
CA GLU A 76 22.69 -15.25 -39.83
C GLU A 76 21.94 -16.01 -40.94
N GLU A 77 22.26 -15.67 -42.19
CA GLU A 77 21.87 -16.45 -43.36
C GLU A 77 22.57 -17.82 -43.38
N PRO A 78 21.96 -18.80 -44.07
CA PRO A 78 22.74 -19.46 -45.10
C PRO A 78 22.02 -19.58 -46.45
N SER A 79 22.87 -19.45 -47.47
CA SER A 79 22.61 -19.60 -48.89
C SER A 79 22.03 -20.95 -49.31
N GLY A 80 21.13 -20.91 -50.29
CA GLY A 80 21.05 -21.91 -51.36
C GLY A 80 20.06 -23.07 -51.16
N ASN A 81 18.86 -22.94 -51.73
CA ASN A 81 18.32 -23.89 -52.71
C ASN A 81 17.02 -23.35 -53.34
N GLU A 82 16.99 -23.39 -54.67
CA GLU A 82 15.89 -22.94 -55.52
C GLU A 82 14.70 -23.92 -55.52
N VAL A 83 13.56 -23.42 -56.03
CA VAL A 83 12.37 -24.13 -56.55
C VAL A 83 11.33 -24.55 -55.50
N ASN A 84 10.22 -23.81 -55.34
CA ASN A 84 9.06 -23.88 -56.23
C ASN A 84 7.97 -22.90 -55.75
N GLN A 85 7.42 -22.14 -56.71
CA GLN A 85 6.32 -21.21 -56.48
C GLN A 85 5.03 -21.98 -56.20
N GLN A 86 4.47 -21.82 -55.01
CA GLN A 86 3.03 -21.88 -54.80
C GLN A 86 2.64 -20.70 -53.90
N SER A 87 2.37 -19.59 -54.57
CA SER A 87 1.71 -18.42 -54.00
C SER A 87 0.38 -18.85 -53.40
N GLN A 88 0.36 -19.03 -52.08
CA GLN A 88 -0.91 -19.05 -51.38
C GLN A 88 -1.56 -17.66 -51.54
N PRO A 89 -2.87 -17.60 -51.85
CA PRO A 89 -3.55 -16.33 -51.98
C PRO A 89 -3.44 -15.57 -50.66
N VAL A 90 -2.84 -14.38 -50.73
CA VAL A 90 -2.81 -13.42 -49.63
C VAL A 90 -4.26 -13.24 -49.15
N PRO A 91 -4.60 -13.64 -47.91
CA PRO A 91 -5.95 -13.48 -47.43
C PRO A 91 -6.23 -11.99 -47.35
N VAL A 92 -7.17 -11.55 -48.19
CA VAL A 92 -7.77 -10.21 -48.14
C VAL A 92 -8.05 -9.87 -46.66
N PRO A 93 -7.64 -8.70 -46.14
CA PRO A 93 -7.90 -8.34 -44.76
C PRO A 93 -9.41 -8.28 -44.54
N SER A 94 -9.95 -9.39 -44.04
CA SER A 94 -11.27 -9.48 -43.46
C SER A 94 -11.41 -8.30 -42.51
N ARG A 95 -12.37 -7.41 -42.79
CA ARG A 95 -12.71 -6.30 -41.92
C ARG A 95 -13.12 -6.89 -40.57
N ARG A 96 -12.15 -6.95 -39.64
CA ARG A 96 -12.33 -7.54 -38.32
C ARG A 96 -13.45 -6.79 -37.61
N LYS A 97 -14.35 -7.51 -36.96
CA LYS A 97 -15.44 -6.89 -36.22
C LYS A 97 -14.83 -6.19 -34.98
N PRO A 98 -15.25 -4.97 -34.61
CA PRO A 98 -14.62 -4.19 -33.54
C PRO A 98 -14.56 -4.85 -32.16
N TRP A 99 -15.36 -5.90 -31.93
CA TRP A 99 -15.41 -6.67 -30.68
C TRP A 99 -14.50 -7.91 -30.67
N GLU A 100 -13.83 -8.22 -31.78
CA GLU A 100 -13.00 -9.40 -31.91
C GLU A 100 -11.56 -9.08 -31.51
N VAL A 101 -11.15 -9.57 -30.32
CA VAL A 101 -9.80 -9.31 -29.79
C VAL A 101 -8.74 -9.92 -30.71
N ASP A 102 -7.73 -9.14 -31.06
CA ASP A 102 -6.64 -9.55 -31.94
C ASP A 102 -5.99 -10.87 -31.48
N PRO A 103 -5.68 -11.78 -32.42
CA PRO A 103 -5.12 -13.09 -32.09
C PRO A 103 -3.76 -12.98 -31.39
N GLU A 104 -2.95 -11.98 -31.74
CA GLU A 104 -1.67 -11.70 -31.09
C GLU A 104 -1.85 -11.25 -29.64
N VAL A 105 -2.81 -10.37 -29.38
CA VAL A 105 -3.17 -9.92 -28.03
C VAL A 105 -3.71 -11.09 -27.20
N LYS A 106 -4.45 -12.02 -27.81
CA LYS A 106 -4.90 -13.25 -27.13
C LYS A 106 -3.71 -14.13 -26.72
N LYS A 107 -2.73 -14.33 -27.62
CA LYS A 107 -1.50 -15.10 -27.34
C LYS A 107 -0.69 -14.46 -26.22
N GLN A 108 -0.45 -13.15 -26.28
CA GLN A 108 0.27 -12.42 -25.22
C GLN A 108 -0.45 -12.51 -23.86
N LYS A 109 -1.79 -12.41 -23.85
CA LYS A 109 -2.59 -12.59 -22.63
C LYS A 109 -2.50 -14.00 -22.05
N GLN A 110 -2.34 -15.03 -22.89
CA GLN A 110 -2.14 -16.40 -22.43
C GLN A 110 -0.76 -16.57 -21.79
N VAL A 111 0.30 -16.13 -22.47
CA VAL A 111 1.68 -16.16 -21.93
C VAL A 111 1.75 -15.44 -20.59
N PHE A 112 1.16 -14.25 -20.48
CA PHE A 112 1.10 -13.51 -19.22
C PHE A 112 0.39 -14.30 -18.12
N LYS A 113 -0.76 -14.91 -18.41
CA LYS A 113 -1.50 -15.71 -17.43
C LYS A 113 -0.70 -16.91 -16.95
N ASP A 114 0.04 -17.57 -17.83
CA ASP A 114 0.81 -18.76 -17.47
C ASP A 114 2.04 -18.38 -16.64
N ALA A 115 2.75 -17.30 -16.99
CA ALA A 115 3.81 -16.74 -16.16
C ALA A 115 3.33 -16.38 -14.75
N VAL A 116 2.16 -15.74 -14.62
CA VAL A 116 1.56 -15.41 -13.31
C VAL A 116 1.21 -16.67 -12.50
N LYS A 117 0.67 -17.72 -13.16
CA LYS A 117 0.39 -18.98 -12.47
C LYS A 117 1.66 -19.64 -11.97
N ASP A 118 2.73 -19.60 -12.75
CA ASP A 118 4.00 -20.23 -12.37
C ASP A 118 4.65 -19.49 -11.21
N LEU A 119 4.66 -18.14 -11.24
CA LEU A 119 5.04 -17.33 -10.08
C LEU A 119 4.21 -17.67 -8.84
N HIS A 120 2.88 -17.85 -8.98
CA HIS A 120 2.04 -18.22 -7.86
C HIS A 120 2.37 -19.61 -7.30
N LYS A 121 2.61 -20.61 -8.15
CA LYS A 121 3.01 -21.96 -7.73
C LYS A 121 4.33 -21.93 -6.94
N LEU A 122 5.27 -21.08 -7.34
CA LEU A 122 6.55 -20.93 -6.66
C LEU A 122 6.40 -20.16 -5.34
N VAL A 123 5.72 -19.01 -5.35
CA VAL A 123 5.71 -18.10 -4.19
C VAL A 123 4.70 -18.53 -3.13
N TYR A 124 3.48 -18.91 -3.51
CA TYR A 124 2.37 -19.10 -2.58
C TYR A 124 2.65 -20.16 -1.50
N PRO A 125 3.22 -21.35 -1.79
CA PRO A 125 3.52 -22.36 -0.77
C PRO A 125 4.47 -21.84 0.32
N HIS A 126 5.41 -20.98 -0.06
CA HIS A 126 6.45 -20.43 0.82
C HIS A 126 6.04 -19.14 1.53
N LEU A 127 4.84 -18.60 1.27
CA LEU A 127 4.33 -17.45 2.01
C LEU A 127 3.99 -17.82 3.47
N ASP A 128 4.27 -16.89 4.38
CA ASP A 128 3.84 -16.96 5.77
C ASP A 128 2.31 -17.08 5.87
N PRO A 129 1.76 -17.74 6.91
CA PRO A 129 0.31 -17.87 7.10
C PRO A 129 -0.43 -16.53 7.11
N ILE A 130 0.21 -15.48 7.64
CA ILE A 130 -0.36 -14.11 7.66
C ILE A 130 -0.41 -13.54 6.24
N ALA A 131 0.67 -13.69 5.47
CA ALA A 131 0.76 -13.23 4.09
C ALA A 131 -0.21 -13.99 3.17
N LYS A 132 -0.33 -15.32 3.33
CA LYS A 132 -1.33 -16.16 2.65
C LYS A 132 -2.74 -15.63 2.88
N ARG A 133 -3.10 -15.39 4.14
CA ARG A 133 -4.41 -14.83 4.50
C ARG A 133 -4.65 -13.45 3.88
N GLN A 134 -3.65 -12.58 3.83
CA GLN A 134 -3.76 -11.28 3.19
C GLN A 134 -3.99 -11.40 1.68
N TYR A 135 -3.23 -12.29 1.02
CA TYR A 135 -3.40 -12.60 -0.39
C TYR A 135 -4.79 -13.15 -0.69
N ASP A 136 -5.26 -14.13 0.07
CA ASP A 136 -6.58 -14.75 -0.13
C ASP A 136 -7.71 -13.73 0.05
N ASN A 137 -7.59 -12.84 1.05
CA ASN A 137 -8.55 -11.75 1.25
C ASN A 137 -8.54 -10.76 0.07
N ALA A 138 -7.36 -10.42 -0.45
CA ALA A 138 -7.24 -9.53 -1.61
C ALA A 138 -7.83 -10.16 -2.87
N LYS A 139 -7.55 -11.45 -3.12
CA LYS A 139 -8.14 -12.25 -4.20
C LYS A 139 -9.65 -12.28 -4.10
N LEU A 140 -10.19 -12.53 -2.90
CA LEU A 140 -11.62 -12.54 -2.64
C LEU A 140 -12.27 -11.18 -2.96
N LEU A 141 -11.64 -10.07 -2.55
CA LEU A 141 -12.12 -8.71 -2.89
C LEU A 141 -12.11 -8.43 -4.39
N ALA A 142 -11.04 -8.83 -5.09
CA ALA A 142 -10.92 -8.64 -6.53
C ALA A 142 -12.01 -9.41 -7.29
N LEU A 143 -12.41 -10.58 -6.79
CA LEU A 143 -13.54 -11.36 -7.30
C LEU A 143 -14.92 -10.79 -6.89
N GLY A 144 -14.96 -9.67 -6.17
CA GLY A 144 -16.20 -9.01 -5.72
C GLY A 144 -16.79 -9.56 -4.43
N GLY A 145 -16.10 -10.47 -3.75
CA GLY A 145 -16.52 -11.01 -2.46
C GLY A 145 -16.33 -10.03 -1.30
N LYS A 146 -16.87 -10.38 -0.13
CA LYS A 146 -16.73 -9.62 1.11
C LYS A 146 -15.75 -10.31 2.06
N VAL A 147 -14.77 -9.57 2.58
CA VAL A 147 -13.82 -10.06 3.60
C VAL A 147 -14.49 -10.10 4.97
N ALA A 148 -14.08 -11.07 5.81
CA ALA A 148 -14.50 -11.17 7.19
C ALA A 148 -14.34 -9.83 7.95
N LYS A 149 -15.35 -9.48 8.74
CA LYS A 149 -15.32 -8.28 9.56
C LYS A 149 -14.24 -8.42 10.64
N ASN A 150 -13.52 -7.34 10.92
CA ASN A 150 -12.62 -7.28 12.06
C ASN A 150 -13.42 -7.51 13.36
N ARG A 151 -12.77 -8.12 14.36
CA ARG A 151 -13.33 -8.28 15.71
C ARG A 151 -13.75 -6.92 16.26
N LYS A 152 -14.88 -6.88 16.99
CA LYS A 152 -15.33 -5.68 17.69
C LYS A 152 -14.23 -5.22 18.65
N MET A 153 -13.96 -3.91 18.63
CA MET A 153 -12.97 -3.28 19.50
C MET A 153 -13.62 -2.13 20.29
N PRO A 154 -13.11 -1.79 21.48
CA PRO A 154 -13.60 -0.66 22.25
C PRO A 154 -13.52 0.65 21.45
N TYR A 155 -14.53 1.51 21.59
CA TYR A 155 -14.65 2.72 20.79
C TYR A 155 -13.46 3.67 20.95
N LYS A 156 -12.96 3.86 22.18
CA LYS A 156 -11.81 4.72 22.46
C LYS A 156 -10.55 4.25 21.71
N GLU A 157 -10.28 2.95 21.72
CA GLU A 157 -9.13 2.38 20.99
C GLU A 157 -9.31 2.51 19.48
N PHE A 158 -10.53 2.35 18.97
CA PHE A 158 -10.83 2.51 17.55
C PHE A 158 -10.52 3.94 17.10
N LEU A 159 -10.95 4.93 17.88
CA LEU A 159 -10.64 6.33 17.61
C LEU A 159 -9.13 6.60 17.63
N GLN A 160 -8.41 6.06 18.62
CA GLN A 160 -6.96 6.23 18.68
C GLN A 160 -6.25 5.62 17.47
N ARG A 161 -6.62 4.40 17.06
CA ARG A 161 -6.04 3.75 15.87
C ARG A 161 -6.34 4.51 14.58
N THR A 162 -7.57 4.98 14.43
CA THR A 162 -7.95 5.77 13.24
C THR A 162 -7.25 7.12 13.19
N GLN A 163 -7.08 7.80 14.31
CA GLN A 163 -6.30 9.04 14.39
C GLN A 163 -4.81 8.80 14.12
N ALA A 164 -4.22 7.73 14.66
CA ALA A 164 -2.82 7.38 14.41
C ALA A 164 -2.57 7.10 12.92
N LEU A 165 -3.50 6.37 12.27
CA LEU A 165 -3.43 6.10 10.84
C LEU A 165 -3.52 7.38 10.01
N LYS A 166 -4.46 8.29 10.33
CA LYS A 166 -4.56 9.60 9.65
C LYS A 166 -3.27 10.40 9.77
N ARG A 167 -2.72 10.51 10.98
CA ARG A 167 -1.44 11.20 11.23
C ARG A 167 -0.29 10.59 10.44
N HIS A 168 -0.26 9.26 10.30
CA HIS A 168 0.76 8.58 9.50
C HIS A 168 0.64 8.93 8.02
N VAL A 169 -0.58 8.87 7.45
CA VAL A 169 -0.82 9.28 6.06
C VAL A 169 -0.44 10.74 5.83
N GLU A 170 -0.82 11.65 6.73
CA GLU A 170 -0.47 13.07 6.64
C GLU A 170 1.05 13.30 6.70
N LYS A 171 1.78 12.55 7.52
CA LYS A 171 3.25 12.60 7.56
C LYS A 171 3.85 12.15 6.23
N ASN A 172 3.37 11.05 5.67
CA ASN A 172 3.86 10.55 4.38
C ASN A 172 3.57 11.56 3.26
N GLN A 173 2.39 12.17 3.24
CA GLN A 173 2.06 13.23 2.28
C GLN A 173 2.95 14.47 2.43
N LYS A 174 3.38 14.83 3.64
CA LYS A 174 4.34 15.91 3.86
C LYS A 174 5.72 15.54 3.32
N LEU A 175 6.19 14.33 3.62
CA LEU A 175 7.45 13.82 3.08
C LEU A 175 7.44 13.73 1.55
N GLU A 176 6.34 13.31 0.93
CA GLU A 176 6.17 13.30 -0.52
C GLU A 176 6.32 14.71 -1.12
N LYS A 177 5.77 15.73 -0.46
CA LYS A 177 5.92 17.13 -0.88
C LYS A 177 7.35 17.64 -0.71
N GLU A 178 7.99 17.31 0.41
CA GLU A 178 9.38 17.69 0.69
C GLU A 178 10.36 17.05 -0.30
N LEU A 179 10.11 15.78 -0.67
CA LEU A 179 10.96 15.03 -1.61
C LEU A 179 10.59 15.27 -3.08
N GLY A 180 9.44 15.89 -3.37
CA GLY A 180 8.96 16.09 -4.74
C GLY A 180 8.53 14.81 -5.47
N VAL A 181 8.33 13.70 -4.74
CA VAL A 181 7.99 12.38 -5.31
C VAL A 181 6.54 12.02 -4.96
N LYS A 182 5.79 11.51 -5.93
CA LYS A 182 4.42 11.00 -5.72
C LYS A 182 4.46 9.51 -5.41
N CYS A 183 4.10 9.13 -4.18
CA CYS A 183 3.98 7.72 -3.79
C CYS A 183 2.53 7.23 -3.96
N PHE A 184 2.32 6.27 -4.86
CA PHE A 184 0.98 5.75 -5.16
C PHE A 184 0.44 4.76 -4.11
N LEU A 185 1.31 4.23 -3.24
CA LEU A 185 1.00 3.08 -2.39
C LEU A 185 0.15 3.42 -1.16
N ASP A 186 0.36 4.58 -0.52
CA ASP A 186 -0.15 4.81 0.85
C ASP A 186 -0.84 6.15 1.09
N THR A 187 -1.05 6.96 0.06
CA THR A 187 -1.58 8.33 0.19
C THR A 187 -3.00 8.42 0.76
N LYS A 188 -3.76 7.32 0.81
CA LYS A 188 -5.19 7.34 1.17
C LYS A 188 -5.60 6.31 2.23
N GLY A 189 -4.64 5.64 2.89
CA GLY A 189 -4.93 4.71 3.99
C GLY A 189 -5.53 3.36 3.55
N GLY A 190 -5.18 2.89 2.35
CA GLY A 190 -5.59 1.60 1.79
C GLY A 190 -6.75 1.67 0.79
N SER A 191 -6.81 0.70 -0.14
CA SER A 191 -7.75 0.62 -1.26
C SER A 191 -9.22 0.82 -0.83
N ARG A 192 -9.64 0.21 0.28
CA ARG A 192 -11.01 0.34 0.81
C ARG A 192 -11.37 1.78 1.22
N PHE A 193 -10.43 2.51 1.81
CA PHE A 193 -10.66 3.91 2.19
C PHE A 193 -10.76 4.79 0.95
N VAL A 194 -9.99 4.51 -0.10
CA VAL A 194 -10.12 5.17 -1.41
C VAL A 194 -11.51 4.97 -2.00
N ASP A 195 -12.02 3.75 -1.99
CA ASP A 195 -13.33 3.44 -2.54
C ASP A 195 -14.46 4.11 -1.75
N ILE A 196 -14.35 4.14 -0.42
CA ILE A 196 -15.30 4.85 0.44
C ILE A 196 -15.26 6.36 0.15
N GLN A 197 -14.07 6.96 0.03
CA GLN A 197 -13.94 8.39 -0.32
C GLN A 197 -14.51 8.68 -1.71
N LYS A 198 -14.19 7.87 -2.73
CA LYS A 198 -14.76 8.01 -4.07
C LYS A 198 -16.29 7.92 -4.05
N ARG A 199 -16.86 7.01 -3.25
CA ARG A 199 -18.32 6.91 -3.09
C ARG A 199 -18.91 8.14 -2.42
N LYS A 200 -18.26 8.69 -1.40
CA LYS A 200 -18.68 9.95 -0.75
C LYS A 200 -18.64 11.12 -1.72
N GLN A 201 -17.52 11.31 -2.41
CA GLN A 201 -17.38 12.36 -3.43
C GLN A 201 -18.42 12.23 -4.54
N LYS A 202 -18.72 11.01 -5.01
CA LYS A 202 -19.79 10.80 -6.01
C LYS A 202 -21.19 11.13 -5.47
N LYS A 203 -21.44 10.96 -4.17
CA LYS A 203 -22.71 11.36 -3.55
C LYS A 203 -22.78 12.88 -3.40
N GLU A 204 -21.74 13.48 -2.84
CA GLU A 204 -21.60 14.93 -2.72
C GLU A 204 -21.75 15.61 -4.08
N LEU A 205 -21.04 15.13 -5.12
CA LEU A 205 -21.18 15.62 -6.48
C LEU A 205 -22.61 15.52 -7.01
N LYS A 206 -23.36 14.48 -6.68
CA LYS A 206 -24.77 14.34 -7.10
C LYS A 206 -25.69 15.27 -6.33
N GLU A 207 -25.40 15.51 -5.06
CA GLU A 207 -26.16 16.40 -4.19
C GLU A 207 -25.91 17.88 -4.53
N THR A 208 -24.67 18.23 -4.88
CA THR A 208 -24.28 19.59 -5.30
C THR A 208 -24.56 19.86 -6.77
N ARG A 209 -24.80 18.83 -7.59
CA ARG A 209 -25.18 19.01 -8.99
C ARG A 209 -26.57 19.63 -9.01
N SER A 210 -26.69 20.83 -9.56
CA SER A 210 -28.02 21.41 -9.78
C SER A 210 -28.82 20.46 -10.68
N PRO A 211 -30.12 20.27 -10.40
CA PRO A 211 -30.99 19.53 -11.32
C PRO A 211 -31.00 20.12 -12.73
N PHE A 212 -30.64 21.41 -12.86
CA PHE A 212 -30.65 22.17 -14.10
C PHE A 212 -29.22 22.55 -14.55
N GLN A 213 -28.33 21.57 -14.74
CA GLN A 213 -27.06 21.88 -15.42
C GLN A 213 -27.28 21.96 -16.94
N PHE A 214 -27.05 23.14 -17.50
CA PHE A 214 -27.03 23.37 -18.95
C PHE A 214 -25.90 22.52 -19.58
N GLY A 215 -26.29 21.40 -20.20
CA GLY A 215 -25.36 20.41 -20.78
C GLY A 215 -25.88 18.97 -20.79
N ASP A 216 -26.94 18.67 -20.03
CA ASP A 216 -27.62 17.38 -20.13
C ASP A 216 -28.39 17.33 -21.45
N LYS A 217 -27.85 16.58 -22.43
CA LYS A 217 -28.39 16.44 -23.80
C LYS A 217 -29.80 15.83 -23.86
N ASN A 218 -30.32 15.35 -22.73
CA ASN A 218 -31.65 14.76 -22.61
C ASN A 218 -32.42 15.53 -21.52
N GLY A 219 -33.03 16.66 -21.88
CA GLY A 219 -33.82 17.53 -20.98
C GLY A 219 -35.15 16.93 -20.51
N VAL A 220 -35.19 15.65 -20.13
CA VAL A 220 -36.40 14.98 -19.64
C VAL A 220 -36.32 14.83 -18.12
N PHE A 221 -37.08 15.66 -17.41
CA PHE A 221 -37.23 15.57 -15.97
C PHE A 221 -38.47 14.77 -15.61
N HIS A 222 -38.30 13.63 -14.94
CA HIS A 222 -39.42 12.89 -14.35
C HIS A 222 -39.78 13.49 -12.99
N ILE A 223 -40.84 14.28 -12.95
CA ILE A 223 -41.44 14.72 -11.69
C ILE A 223 -42.12 13.51 -11.07
N LYS A 224 -41.61 13.03 -9.93
CA LYS A 224 -42.32 12.04 -9.12
C LYS A 224 -43.57 12.69 -8.55
N LYS A 225 -44.74 12.28 -9.04
CA LYS A 225 -46.04 12.61 -8.45
C LYS A 225 -46.05 12.03 -7.03
N LEU A 226 -46.10 12.90 -6.02
CA LEU A 226 -46.42 12.51 -4.66
C LEU A 226 -47.94 12.22 -4.63
N LEU A 227 -48.28 10.97 -4.32
CA LEU A 227 -49.62 10.53 -3.93
C LEU A 227 -49.71 10.59 -2.41
#